data_AF-A0A125YJW0-F1
#
_entry.id   AF-A0A125YJW0-F1
#
_cell.length_a   1.000
_cell.length_b   1.000
_cell.length_c   1.000
_cell.angle_alpha   90.00
_cell.angle_beta   90.00
_cell.angle_gamma   90.00
#
_symmetry.space_group_name_H-M   'P 1'
#
loop_
_entity.id
_entity.type
_entity.pdbx_description
1 polymer ?
#
loop_
_entity_poly.entity_id
_entity_poly.type
_entity_poly.pdbx_seq_one_letter_code
_entity_poly.pdbx_strand_id
1 'polypeptide(L)' 'MMMQALRSDTIYRNMWDCAGRIAREEGVTAYYKGCASNIVRGVGCAIVLVLYDEMKRFVAS' A
#
# COMPACT_ATOMS: atom_id res chain seq x y z
N MET A 1 9.22 -0.64 -6.84
CA MET A 1 9.15 0.17 -8.08
C MET A 1 8.68 1.56 -7.67
N MET A 2 9.54 2.57 -7.77
CA MET A 2 9.23 3.94 -7.37
C MET A 2 8.38 4.62 -8.45
N MET A 3 7.28 5.27 -8.04
CA MET A 3 6.58 6.21 -8.92
C MET A 3 7.53 7.37 -9.26
N GLN A 4 7.81 7.55 -10.55
CA GLN A 4 8.60 8.67 -11.05
C GLN A 4 7.78 9.95 -10.95
N ALA A 5 7.93 10.69 -9.85
CA ALA A 5 7.26 11.97 -9.65
C ALA A 5 7.92 13.16 -10.39
N LEU A 6 8.92 12.92 -11.25
CA LEU A 6 9.70 13.97 -11.89
C LEU A 6 10.30 13.58 -13.26
N ARG A 7 9.53 12.94 -14.14
CA ARG A 7 9.91 12.83 -15.56
C ARG A 7 8.90 13.61 -16.41
N SER A 8 9.41 14.50 -17.26
CA SER A 8 8.67 15.38 -18.19
C SER A 8 7.80 14.64 -19.23
N ASP A 9 7.78 13.31 -19.20
CA ASP A 9 6.96 12.47 -20.06
C ASP A 9 5.74 12.05 -19.24
N THR A 10 4.60 12.72 -19.46
CA THR A 10 3.37 12.45 -18.71
C THR A 10 2.81 11.11 -19.19
N ILE A 11 3.24 10.02 -18.56
CA ILE A 11 2.90 8.63 -18.94
C ILE A 11 1.37 8.39 -18.89
N TYR A 12 0.65 9.14 -18.05
CA TYR A 12 -0.80 9.04 -17.90
C TYR A 12 -1.45 10.41 -17.93
N ARG A 13 -2.42 10.58 -18.84
CA ARG A 13 -3.11 11.88 -19.02
C ARG A 13 -4.07 12.20 -17.86
N ASN A 14 -4.67 11.16 -17.26
CA ASN A 14 -5.62 11.24 -16.15
C ASN A 14 -5.59 9.95 -15.31
N MET A 15 -6.09 9.98 -14.07
CA MET A 15 -6.21 8.76 -13.24
C MET A 15 -7.05 7.67 -13.92
N TRP A 16 -8.12 8.05 -14.62
CA TRP A 16 -8.99 7.12 -15.36
C TRP A 16 -8.29 6.43 -16.53
N ASP A 17 -7.37 7.13 -17.20
CA ASP A 17 -6.57 6.58 -18.30
C ASP A 17 -5.57 5.53 -17.79
N CYS A 18 -4.95 5.82 -16.64
CA CYS A 18 -4.11 4.85 -15.93
C CYS A 18 -4.90 3.62 -15.50
N ALA A 19 -6.08 3.82 -14.90
CA ALA A 19 -6.92 2.70 -14.48
C ALA A 19 -7.40 1.83 -15.66
N GLY A 20 -7.83 2.47 -16.76
CA GLY A 20 -8.21 1.74 -17.96
C GLY A 20 -7.08 0.92 -18.58
N ARG A 21 -5.85 1.47 -18.61
CA ARG A 21 -4.66 0.76 -19.12
C ARG A 21 -4.29 -0.44 -18.26
N ILE A 22 -4.20 -0.27 -16.93
CA ILE A 22 -3.86 -1.38 -16.02
C ILE A 22 -4.90 -2.51 -16.14
N ALA A 23 -6.18 -2.17 -16.18
CA ALA A 23 -7.25 -3.15 -16.35
C ALA A 23 -7.18 -3.92 -17.68
N ARG A 24 -6.69 -3.29 -18.77
CA ARG A 24 -6.57 -3.92 -20.09
C ARG A 24 -5.26 -4.67 -20.30
N GLU A 25 -4.14 -4.17 -19.77
CA GLU A 25 -2.80 -4.75 -19.98
C GLU A 25 -2.47 -5.84 -18.95
N GLU A 26 -2.78 -5.61 -17.67
CA GLU A 26 -2.45 -6.55 -16.59
C GLU A 26 -3.67 -7.28 -16.00
N GLY A 27 -4.88 -6.80 -16.30
CA GLY A 27 -6.15 -7.37 -15.83
C GLY A 27 -6.58 -6.85 -14.46
N VAL A 28 -7.86 -7.02 -14.13
CA VAL A 28 -8.46 -6.57 -12.84
C VAL A 28 -7.79 -7.16 -11.61
N THR A 29 -7.15 -8.34 -11.73
CA THR A 29 -6.39 -8.98 -10.65
C THR A 29 -5.10 -8.24 -10.30
N ALA A 30 -4.56 -7.41 -11.20
CA ALA A 30 -3.36 -6.63 -10.95
C ALA A 30 -3.54 -5.63 -9.81
N TYR A 31 -4.73 -5.05 -9.66
CA TYR A 31 -5.08 -4.18 -8.53
C TYR A 31 -4.97 -4.87 -7.18
N TYR A 32 -5.23 -6.17 -7.13
CA TYR A 32 -5.27 -6.94 -5.89
C TYR A 32 -3.95 -7.66 -5.57
N LYS A 33 -3.00 -7.74 -6.51
CA LYS A 33 -1.67 -8.33 -6.26
C LYS A 33 -0.90 -7.63 -5.13
N GLY A 34 -1.19 -6.35 -4.85
CA GLY A 34 -0.59 -5.60 -3.74
C GLY A 34 -1.35 -5.67 -2.42
N CYS A 35 -2.59 -6.16 -2.40
CA CYS A 35 -3.43 -6.18 -1.20
C CYS A 35 -2.84 -7.06 -0.10
N ALA A 36 -2.30 -8.23 -0.46
CA ALA A 36 -1.69 -9.14 0.52
C ALA A 36 -0.50 -8.49 1.24
N SER A 37 0.37 -7.79 0.50
CA SER A 37 1.50 -7.04 1.08
C SER A 37 1.01 -5.94 2.04
N ASN A 38 -0.08 -5.26 1.68
CA ASN A 38 -0.69 -4.24 2.53
C ASN A 38 -1.30 -4.82 3.82
N ILE A 39 -1.89 -6.01 3.74
CA ILE A 39 -2.45 -6.72 4.91
C ILE A 39 -1.33 -7.15 5.85
N VAL A 40 -0.25 -7.76 5.34
CA VAL A 40 0.91 -8.16 6.16
C VAL A 40 1.51 -6.97 6.90
N ARG A 41 1.62 -5.82 6.21
CA ARG A 41 2.06 -4.56 6.83
C ARG A 41 1.10 -4.10 7.94
N GLY A 42 -0.21 -4.15 7.71
CA GLY A 42 -1.22 -3.79 8.69
C GLY A 42 -1.17 -4.65 9.96
N VAL A 43 -0.98 -5.96 9.81
CA VAL A 43 -0.83 -6.90 10.93
C VAL A 43 0.43 -6.58 11.74
N GLY A 44 1.56 -6.29 11.07
CA GLY A 44 2.80 -5.88 11.74
C GLY A 44 2.62 -4.62 12.61
N CYS A 45 1.92 -3.61 12.11
CA CYS A 45 1.62 -2.40 12.87
C CYS A 45 0.72 -2.70 14.09
N ALA A 46 -0.28 -3.56 13.95
CA ALA A 46 -1.16 -3.93 15.05
C ALA A 46 -0.40 -4.65 16.18
N ILE A 47 0.51 -5.56 15.84
CA ILE A 47 1.34 -6.29 16.82
C ILE A 47 2.20 -5.30 17.61
N VAL A 48 2.84 -4.34 16.95
CA VAL A 48 3.68 -3.32 17.61
C VAL A 48 2.84 -2.45 18.54
N LEU A 49 1.64 -2.07 18.13
CA LEU A 49 0.72 -1.26 18.93
C LEU A 49 0.28 -1.98 20.20
N VAL A 50 -0.10 -3.26 20.09
CA VAL A 50 -0.47 -4.10 21.24
C VAL A 50 0.71 -4.29 22.18
N LEU A 51 1.91 -4.55 21.65
CA LEU A 51 3.11 -4.70 22.46
C LEU A 51 3.44 -3.41 23.22
N TYR A 52 3.26 -2.25 22.59
CA TYR A 52 3.44 -0.95 23.22
C TYR A 52 2.43 -0.72 24.35
N ASP A 53 1.16 -1.07 24.12
CA ASP A 53 0.10 -0.95 25.13
C ASP A 53 0.39 -1.81 26.37
N GLU A 54 0.80 -3.07 26.16
CA GLU A 54 1.19 -3.99 27.24
C GLU A 54 2.43 -3.51 28.01
N MET A 55 3.47 -3.04 27.31
CA MET A 55 4.66 -2.48 27.97
C MET A 55 4.34 -1.23 28.79
N LYS A 56 3.49 -0.35 28.26
CA LYS A 56 3.07 0.86 28.98
C LYS A 56 2.25 0.52 30.21
N ARG A 57 1.41 -0.51 30.14
CA ARG A 57 0.61 -1.02 31.25
C ARG A 57 1.49 -1.61 32.37
N PHE A 58 2.59 -2.27 32.02
CA PHE A 58 3.57 -2.77 33.00
C PHE A 58 4.42 -1.67 33.63
N VAL A 59 4.80 -0.64 32.88
CA VAL A 59 5.60 0.51 33.39
C VAL A 59 4.77 1.49 34.21
N ALA A 60 3.47 1.61 33.94
CA ALA A 60 2.55 2.46 34.68
C ALA A 60 1.98 1.82 35.96
N SER A 61 2.47 0.63 36.34
CA SER A 61 2.16 -0.07 37.59
C SER A 61 3.30 0.01 38.58
#